data_AF-A0A973AZQ0-F1
#
_entry.id   AF-A0A973AZQ0-F1
#
_cell.length_a   1.000
_cell.length_b   1.000
_cell.length_c   1.000
_cell.angle_alpha   90.00
_cell.angle_beta   90.00
_cell.angle_gamma   90.00
#
_symmetry.space_group_name_H-M   'P 1'
#
loop_
_entity.id
_entity.type
_entity.pdbx_description
1 polymer ?
#
loop_
_entity_poly.entity_id
_entity_poly.type
_entity_poly.pdbx_seq_one_letter_code
_entity_poly.pdbx_strand_id
1 'polypeptide(L)' 'MRFAYMTYPIALRIHGRRVVVVGAGKVAERRIETLVGAAAEVLVIA' A
#
# COMPACT_ATOMS: atom_id res chain seq x y z
N MET A 1 16.11 15.94 4.14
CA MET A 1 15.22 17.00 3.61
C MET A 1 13.78 16.64 3.99
N ARG A 2 13.10 17.40 4.86
CA ARG A 2 11.70 17.13 5.25
C ARG A 2 10.81 18.13 4.51
N PHE A 3 9.93 17.61 3.65
CA PHE A 3 8.80 18.38 3.13
C PHE A 3 7.66 18.24 4.15
N ALA A 4 7.16 19.37 4.64
CA ALA A 4 5.97 19.40 5.48
C ALA A 4 4.74 19.33 4.58
N TYR A 5 4.08 18.17 4.52
CA TYR A 5 2.80 17.99 3.84
C TYR A 5 1.69 17.87 4.88
N MET A 6 0.57 18.57 4.66
CA MET A 6 -0.65 18.38 5.44
C MET A 6 -1.34 17.11 4.94
N THR A 7 -1.66 16.20 5.85
CA THR A 7 -2.38 14.96 5.51
C THR A 7 -3.87 15.12 5.82
N TYR A 8 -4.71 14.49 5.01
CA TYR A 8 -6.15 14.36 5.28
C TYR A 8 -6.45 12.89 5.55
N PRO A 9 -6.69 12.49 6.81
CA PRO A 9 -6.85 11.09 7.16
C PRO A 9 -8.18 10.56 6.64
N ILE A 10 -8.12 9.45 5.90
CA ILE A 10 -9.30 8.71 5.44
C ILE A 10 -9.11 7.21 5.66
N ALA A 11 -10.21 6.52 5.95
CA ALA A 11 -10.26 5.06 5.96
C ALA A 11 -10.75 4.55 4.60
N LEU A 12 -9.85 3.93 3.84
CA LEU A 12 -10.16 3.40 2.51
C LEU A 12 -10.75 1.98 2.59
N ARG A 13 -11.84 1.74 1.87
CA ARG A 13 -12.43 0.41 1.69
C ARG A 13 -11.80 -0.30 0.50
N ILE A 14 -10.75 -1.07 0.75
CA ILE A 14 -9.94 -1.74 -0.29
C ILE A 14 -10.15 -3.26 -0.39
N HIS A 15 -11.07 -3.84 0.39
CA HIS A 15 -11.43 -5.24 0.26
C HIS A 15 -11.87 -5.56 -1.18
N GLY A 16 -11.23 -6.54 -1.81
CA GLY A 16 -11.47 -6.95 -3.21
C GLY A 16 -11.11 -5.87 -4.23
N ARG A 17 -10.29 -4.86 -3.86
CA ARG A 17 -9.85 -3.82 -4.79
C ARG A 17 -8.44 -4.06 -5.26
N ARG A 18 -8.21 -3.84 -6.55
CA ARG A 18 -6.91 -3.93 -7.19
C ARG A 18 -5.99 -2.80 -6.72
N VAL A 19 -4.81 -3.17 -6.25
CA VAL A 19 -3.74 -2.25 -5.82
C VAL A 19 -2.42 -2.72 -6.43
N VAL A 20 -1.59 -1.76 -6.82
CA VAL A 20 -0.28 -2.05 -7.40
C VAL A 20 0.81 -1.65 -6.40
N VAL A 21 1.74 -2.57 -6.16
CA VAL A 21 2.98 -2.30 -5.43
C VAL A 21 4.14 -2.43 -6.41
N VAL A 22 5.00 -1.42 -6.44
CA VAL A 22 6.20 -1.40 -7.30
C VAL A 22 7.43 -1.63 -6.43
N GLY A 23 8.27 -2.57 -6.84
CA GLY A 23 9.44 -3.06 -6.13
C GLY A 23 9.16 -4.28 -5.26
N ALA A 24 10.23 -5.04 -4.95
CA ALA A 24 10.20 -6.27 -4.15
C ALA A 24 11.19 -6.26 -2.97
N GLY A 25 11.63 -5.08 -2.54
CA GLY A 25 12.50 -4.93 -1.36
C GLY A 25 11.73 -4.91 -0.03
N LYS A 26 12.47 -4.80 1.09
CA LYS A 26 11.91 -4.80 2.46
C LYS A 26 10.81 -3.75 2.70
N VAL A 27 10.83 -2.64 1.98
CA VAL A 27 9.78 -1.60 2.09
C VAL A 27 8.49 -2.10 1.44
N ALA A 28 8.58 -2.70 0.26
CA ALA A 28 7.43 -3.25 -0.45
C ALA A 28 6.80 -4.41 0.34
N GLU A 29 7.62 -5.31 0.88
CA GLU A 29 7.19 -6.43 1.73
C GLU A 29 6.25 -5.97 2.86
N ARG A 30 6.66 -4.97 3.66
CA ARG A 30 5.83 -4.41 4.75
C ARG A 30 4.51 -3.80 4.26
N ARG A 31 4.50 -3.22 3.06
CA ARG A 31 3.28 -2.66 2.46
C ARG A 31 2.35 -3.77 1.98
N ILE A 32 2.91 -4.82 1.37
CA ILE A 32 2.17 -5.98 0.89
C ILE A 32 1.45 -6.68 2.05
N GLU A 33 2.13 -6.91 3.18
CA GLU A 33 1.51 -7.50 4.38
C GLU A 33 0.25 -6.75 4.82
N THR A 34 0.31 -5.41 4.87
CA THR A 34 -0.84 -4.58 5.27
C THR A 34 -1.98 -4.65 4.25
N LEU A 35 -1.65 -4.61 2.95
CA LEU A 35 -2.65 -4.63 1.87
C LEU A 35 -3.35 -5.99 1.76
N VAL A 36 -2.59 -7.09 1.90
CA VAL A 36 -3.14 -8.45 1.95
C VAL A 36 -4.01 -8.64 3.18
N GLY A 37 -3.58 -8.15 4.35
CA GLY A 37 -4.40 -8.15 5.57
C GLY A 37 -5.73 -7.39 5.43
N ALA A 38 -5.78 -6.38 4.55
CA ALA A 38 -7.00 -5.66 4.19
C ALA A 38 -7.83 -6.32 3.06
N ALA A 39 -7.45 -7.54 2.65
CA ALA A 39 -8.06 -8.31 1.57
C ALA A 39 -8.07 -7.57 0.22
N ALA A 40 -7.04 -6.77 -0.07
CA ALA A 40 -6.88 -6.16 -1.38
C ALA A 40 -6.34 -7.16 -2.41
N GLU A 41 -6.66 -6.97 -3.68
CA GLU A 41 -6.09 -7.72 -4.81
C GLU A 41 -4.75 -7.09 -5.19
N VAL A 42 -3.65 -7.62 -4.65
CA VAL A 42 -2.32 -7.02 -4.81
C VAL A 42 -1.62 -7.53 -6.07
N LEU A 43 -1.28 -6.61 -6.98
CA LEU A 43 -0.36 -6.84 -8.09
C LEU A 43 1.02 -6.27 -7.72
N VAL A 44 2.05 -7.11 -7.76
CA VAL A 44 3.44 -6.68 -7.53
C VAL A 44 4.17 -6.59 -8.86
N ILE A 45 4.88 -5.49 -9.08
CA ILE A 45 5.79 -5.27 -10.21
C ILE A 45 7.20 -5.18 -9.64
N ALA A 46 8.06 -6.13 -9.97
CA ALA A 46 9.41 -6.23 -9.39
C ALA A 46 10.47 -5.54 -10.25
#